data_AF-A0A7S3U303-F1
#
_entry.id   AF-A0A7S3U303-F1
#
_cell.length_a   1.000
_cell.length_b   1.000
_cell.length_c   1.000
_cell.angle_alpha   90.00
_cell.angle_beta   90.00
_cell.angle_gamma   90.00
#
_symmetry.space_group_name_H-M   'P 1'
#
loop_
_entity.id
_entity.type
_entity.pdbx_description
1 polymer ?
#
loop_
_entity_poly.entity_id
_entity_poly.type
_entity_poly.pdbx_seq_one_letter_code
_entity_poly.pdbx_strand_id
1 'polypeptide(L)'
;VLQCGADSLSGDRLGCFNLSARGHAECMRFMLAYKLPTLVLGGGGYTVRNVARCWAYETSVVLGEELAEELPWNDYYEYFAPDFNLHVAPSPTMENANTRQYLENVRQQVFENLKMLQGAPGVQMHAVPHDIAVTPAETDPNVRSSGGSRQHPAEHYDSV
;
A
#
# COMPACT_ATOMS: atom_id res chain seq x y z
N VAL A 1 -2.66 7.81 9.25
CA VAL A 1 -2.55 6.45 8.66
C VAL A 1 -2.86 6.57 7.19
N LEU A 2 -2.02 6.02 6.31
CA LEU A 2 -2.20 5.97 4.87
C LEU A 2 -2.30 4.50 4.45
N GLN A 3 -3.43 4.12 3.85
CA GLN A 3 -3.66 2.78 3.31
C GLN A 3 -3.36 2.82 1.80
N CYS A 4 -2.41 1.99 1.35
CA CYS A 4 -1.87 1.96 0.00
C CYS A 4 -2.34 0.70 -0.76
N GLY A 5 -3.65 0.56 -0.93
CA GLY A 5 -4.24 -0.52 -1.73
C GLY A 5 -3.75 -0.44 -3.18
N ALA A 6 -3.13 -1.52 -3.66
CA ALA A 6 -2.57 -1.66 -4.99
C ALA A 6 -3.60 -2.19 -6.02
N ASP A 7 -4.84 -2.45 -5.60
CA ASP A 7 -5.95 -2.82 -6.51
C ASP A 7 -6.45 -1.64 -7.36
N SER A 8 -6.01 -0.42 -7.08
CA SER A 8 -6.26 0.75 -7.94
C SER A 8 -5.30 0.86 -9.14
N LEU A 9 -4.31 -0.04 -9.26
CA LEU A 9 -3.36 -0.07 -10.37
C LEU A 9 -4.01 -0.61 -11.66
N SER A 10 -3.45 -0.19 -12.79
CA SER A 10 -3.78 -0.75 -14.10
C SER A 10 -3.50 -2.25 -14.16
N GLY A 11 -4.43 -3.00 -14.74
CA GLY A 11 -4.30 -4.45 -14.91
C GLY A 11 -4.42 -5.24 -13.61
N ASP A 12 -5.01 -4.67 -12.55
CA ASP A 12 -5.45 -5.45 -11.40
C ASP A 12 -6.53 -6.46 -11.80
N ARG A 13 -6.63 -7.58 -11.06
CA ARG A 13 -7.59 -8.64 -11.34
C ARG A 13 -9.03 -8.25 -10.97
N LEU A 14 -9.22 -7.45 -9.93
CA LEU A 14 -10.54 -7.03 -9.44
C LEU A 14 -10.79 -5.53 -9.65
N GLY A 15 -9.73 -4.72 -9.56
CA GLY A 15 -9.79 -3.28 -9.81
C GLY A 15 -9.97 -2.93 -11.28
N CYS A 16 -10.67 -1.84 -11.52
CA CYS A 16 -10.96 -1.32 -12.87
C CYS A 16 -10.37 0.09 -13.09
N PHE A 17 -9.40 0.48 -12.28
CA PHE A 17 -8.68 1.74 -12.45
C PHE A 17 -7.50 1.57 -13.41
N ASN A 18 -6.93 2.70 -13.84
CA ASN A 18 -5.85 2.74 -14.81
C ASN A 18 -4.61 3.49 -14.29
N LEU A 19 -4.31 3.36 -12.99
CA LEU A 19 -3.14 4.04 -12.39
C LEU A 19 -1.84 3.30 -12.72
N SER A 20 -0.77 4.07 -12.93
CA SER A 20 0.59 3.53 -12.90
C SER A 20 1.11 3.44 -11.48
N ALA A 21 2.17 2.64 -11.27
CA ALA A 21 2.87 2.63 -9.98
C ALA A 21 3.41 4.02 -9.59
N ARG A 22 3.85 4.81 -10.58
CA ARG A 22 4.28 6.20 -10.36
C ARG A 22 3.13 7.10 -9.92
N GLY A 23 2.00 7.06 -10.62
CA GLY A 23 0.83 7.87 -10.29
C GLY A 23 0.23 7.51 -8.92
N HIS A 24 0.29 6.24 -8.54
CA HIS A 24 -0.11 5.78 -7.21
C HIS A 24 0.81 6.34 -6.11
N ALA A 25 2.13 6.25 -6.31
CA ALA A 25 3.12 6.79 -5.36
C ALA A 25 3.12 8.33 -5.24
N GLU A 26 2.56 9.07 -6.20
CA GLU A 26 2.37 10.52 -6.05
C GLU A 26 1.40 10.87 -4.91
N CYS A 27 0.39 10.02 -4.65
CA CYS A 27 -0.46 10.15 -3.46
C CYS A 27 0.37 10.06 -2.18
N MET A 28 1.33 9.14 -2.13
CA MET A 28 2.24 8.99 -1.01
C MET A 28 3.15 10.21 -0.86
N ARG A 29 3.77 10.72 -1.94
CA ARG A 29 4.58 11.95 -1.90
C ARG A 29 3.78 13.13 -1.35
N PHE A 30 2.56 13.30 -1.84
CA PHE A 30 1.65 14.35 -1.40
C PHE A 30 1.37 14.27 0.11
N MET A 31 1.09 13.07 0.63
CA MET A 31 0.80 12.87 2.05
C MET A 31 2.05 13.06 2.93
N LEU A 32 3.21 12.57 2.51
CA LEU A 32 4.46 12.73 3.26
C LEU A 32 4.93 14.19 3.31
N ALA A 33 4.57 15.01 2.33
CA ALA A 33 4.90 16.44 2.30
C ALA A 33 4.29 17.23 3.48
N TYR A 34 3.23 16.72 4.13
CA TYR A 34 2.66 17.32 5.34
C TYR A 34 3.54 17.16 6.59
N LYS A 35 4.58 16.29 6.54
CA LYS A 35 5.54 16.07 7.63
C LYS A 35 4.90 15.67 8.96
N LEU A 36 3.81 14.91 8.89
CA LEU A 36 3.14 14.34 10.07
C LEU A 36 3.61 12.89 10.30
N PRO A 37 3.63 12.40 11.55
CA PRO A 37 3.84 10.98 11.83
C PRO A 37 2.83 10.13 11.04
N THR A 38 3.33 9.34 10.09
CA THR A 38 2.51 8.62 9.11
C THR A 38 2.79 7.13 9.19
N LEU A 39 1.79 6.35 9.59
CA LEU A 39 1.77 4.90 9.45
C LEU A 39 1.28 4.56 8.03
N VAL A 40 2.12 3.88 7.25
CA VAL A 40 1.81 3.40 5.90
C VAL A 40 1.47 1.91 5.97
N LEU A 41 0.35 1.53 5.36
CA LEU A 41 -0.18 0.17 5.34
C LEU A 41 -0.43 -0.28 3.90
N GLY A 42 -0.38 -1.58 3.63
CA GLY A 42 -0.83 -2.14 2.35
C GLY A 42 -2.36 -2.24 2.26
N GLY A 43 -2.87 -3.31 1.64
CA GLY A 43 -4.29 -3.67 1.61
C GLY A 43 -4.63 -4.47 0.36
N GLY A 44 -5.70 -4.12 -0.35
CA GLY A 44 -6.11 -4.80 -1.59
C GLY A 44 -5.03 -4.75 -2.69
N GLY A 45 -5.07 -5.73 -3.60
CA GLY A 45 -4.11 -5.90 -4.68
C GLY A 45 -4.07 -7.34 -5.16
N TYR A 46 -4.60 -7.60 -6.35
CA TYR A 46 -4.97 -8.95 -6.79
C TYR A 46 -4.21 -9.40 -8.04
N THR A 47 -3.41 -8.51 -8.65
CA THR A 47 -2.31 -8.87 -9.54
C THR A 47 -0.98 -8.83 -8.77
N VAL A 48 -0.63 -9.93 -8.10
CA VAL A 48 0.47 -10.01 -7.11
C VAL A 48 1.82 -9.43 -7.60
N ARG A 49 2.21 -9.70 -8.85
CA ARG A 49 3.45 -9.13 -9.44
C ARG A 49 3.45 -7.59 -9.48
N ASN A 50 2.29 -6.96 -9.69
CA ASN A 50 2.14 -5.51 -9.70
C ASN A 50 2.08 -4.95 -8.28
N VAL A 51 1.52 -5.70 -7.32
CA VAL A 51 1.53 -5.33 -5.90
C VAL A 51 2.96 -5.24 -5.39
N ALA A 52 3.79 -6.26 -5.65
CA ALA A 52 5.18 -6.28 -5.24
C ALA A 52 5.97 -5.08 -5.81
N ARG A 53 5.79 -4.80 -7.11
CA ARG A 53 6.36 -3.64 -7.80
C ARG A 53 5.95 -2.31 -7.16
N CYS A 54 4.64 -2.14 -6.91
CA CYS A 54 4.10 -0.90 -6.36
C CYS A 54 4.64 -0.62 -4.97
N TRP A 55 4.55 -1.60 -4.06
CA TRP A 55 4.98 -1.40 -2.68
C TRP A 55 6.50 -1.28 -2.56
N ALA A 56 7.29 -1.96 -3.40
CA ALA A 56 8.73 -1.74 -3.48
C ALA A 56 9.06 -0.31 -3.89
N TYR A 57 8.39 0.21 -4.92
CA TYR A 57 8.58 1.60 -5.37
C TYR A 57 8.10 2.62 -4.33
N GLU A 58 6.92 2.43 -3.75
CA GLU A 58 6.40 3.28 -2.68
C GLU A 58 7.33 3.30 -1.46
N THR A 59 7.95 2.17 -1.10
CA THR A 59 8.95 2.13 -0.03
C THR A 59 10.14 3.03 -0.35
N SER A 60 10.62 3.04 -1.60
CA SER A 60 11.70 3.95 -2.02
C SER A 60 11.26 5.41 -1.90
N VAL A 61 9.99 5.71 -2.21
CA VAL A 61 9.42 7.05 -2.02
C VAL A 61 9.40 7.47 -0.56
N VAL A 62 9.04 6.57 0.36
CA VAL A 62 9.12 6.84 1.82
C VAL A 62 10.55 7.13 2.26
N LEU A 63 11.52 6.37 1.74
CA LEU A 63 12.93 6.51 2.08
C LEU A 63 13.61 7.71 1.39
N GLY A 64 12.99 8.29 0.36
CA GLY A 64 13.60 9.33 -0.46
C GLY A 64 14.68 8.79 -1.40
N GLU A 65 14.63 7.51 -1.75
CA GLU A 65 15.60 6.80 -2.58
C GLU A 65 15.06 6.59 -4.00
N GLU A 66 15.96 6.72 -4.99
CA GLU A 66 15.66 6.41 -6.38
C GLU A 66 16.02 4.96 -6.69
N LEU A 67 15.08 4.22 -7.29
CA LEU A 67 15.31 2.84 -7.73
C LEU A 67 15.55 2.79 -9.23
N ALA A 68 16.40 1.84 -9.63
CA ALA A 68 16.53 1.48 -11.04
C ALA A 68 15.21 0.91 -11.59
N GLU A 69 14.98 1.10 -12.89
CA GLU A 69 13.80 0.56 -13.56
C GLU A 69 13.90 -0.96 -13.75
N GLU A 70 15.09 -1.49 -13.97
CA GLU A 70 15.35 -2.92 -14.08
C GLU A 70 15.31 -3.57 -12.69
N LEU A 71 14.58 -4.69 -12.57
CA LEU A 71 14.50 -5.43 -11.32
C LEU A 71 15.82 -6.15 -11.05
N PRO A 72 16.30 -6.15 -9.80
CA PRO A 72 17.42 -7.00 -9.41
C PRO A 72 16.99 -8.47 -9.39
N TRP A 73 17.95 -9.36 -9.63
CA TRP A 73 17.73 -10.80 -9.49
C TRP A 73 17.28 -11.16 -8.07
N ASN A 74 16.30 -12.05 -7.97
CA ASN A 74 15.77 -12.58 -6.71
C ASN A 74 15.07 -13.93 -6.96
N ASP A 75 14.71 -14.66 -5.90
CA ASP A 75 14.09 -15.98 -6.00
C ASP A 75 12.76 -15.99 -6.78
N TYR A 76 12.09 -14.83 -6.90
CA TYR A 76 10.82 -14.66 -7.60
C TYR A 76 10.98 -13.96 -8.96
N TYR A 77 12.19 -13.81 -9.47
CA TYR A 77 12.48 -12.98 -10.65
C TYR A 77 11.62 -13.34 -11.88
N GLU A 78 11.39 -14.63 -12.10
CA GLU A 78 10.58 -15.14 -13.21
C GLU A 78 9.10 -14.68 -13.18
N TYR A 79 8.56 -14.32 -12.01
CA TYR A 79 7.20 -13.78 -11.89
C TYR A 79 7.02 -12.43 -12.58
N PHE A 80 8.13 -11.74 -12.86
CA PHE A 80 8.16 -10.41 -13.47
C PHE A 80 8.44 -10.45 -14.97
N ALA A 81 8.46 -11.63 -15.58
CA ALA A 81 8.51 -11.77 -17.03
C ALA A 81 7.28 -11.12 -17.71
N PRO A 82 7.41 -10.66 -18.96
CA PRO A 82 8.61 -10.75 -19.81
C PRO A 82 9.54 -9.54 -19.70
N ASP A 83 9.14 -8.49 -19.00
CA ASP A 83 9.79 -7.18 -19.04
C ASP A 83 10.80 -6.95 -17.92
N PHE A 84 10.66 -7.64 -16.79
CA PHE A 84 11.56 -7.55 -15.64
C PHE A 84 11.79 -6.12 -15.13
N ASN A 85 10.81 -5.23 -15.35
CA ASN A 85 10.88 -3.84 -14.92
C ASN A 85 10.02 -3.60 -13.68
N LEU A 86 10.37 -2.55 -12.94
CA LEU A 86 9.71 -2.13 -11.70
C LEU A 86 8.37 -1.45 -11.96
N HIS A 87 8.24 -0.67 -13.04
CA HIS A 87 7.07 0.20 -13.20
C HIS A 87 5.91 -0.47 -13.94
N VAL A 88 4.74 -0.42 -13.30
CA VAL A 88 3.46 -0.76 -13.94
C VAL A 88 2.99 0.44 -14.75
N ALA A 89 2.83 0.26 -16.06
CA ALA A 89 2.33 1.28 -16.98
C ALA A 89 0.80 1.27 -17.07
N PRO A 90 0.15 2.42 -17.36
CA PRO A 90 -1.28 2.46 -17.68
C PRO A 90 -1.57 1.70 -18.98
N SER A 91 -2.77 1.13 -19.06
CA SER A 91 -3.29 0.56 -20.31
C SER A 91 -3.69 1.68 -21.27
N PRO A 92 -3.15 1.73 -22.50
CA PRO A 92 -3.51 2.75 -23.48
C PRO A 92 -4.90 2.53 -24.11
N THR A 93 -5.47 1.33 -23.96
CA THR A 93 -6.75 0.94 -24.56
C THR A 93 -7.92 1.10 -23.60
N MET A 94 -7.65 1.33 -22.32
CA MET A 94 -8.69 1.50 -21.31
C MET A 94 -9.25 2.92 -21.37
N GLU A 95 -10.53 3.04 -21.75
CA GLU A 95 -11.22 4.32 -21.79
C GLU A 95 -11.44 4.87 -20.37
N ASN A 96 -11.16 6.16 -20.19
CA ASN A 96 -11.46 6.85 -18.94
C ASN A 96 -12.90 7.39 -18.95
N ALA A 97 -13.81 6.69 -18.27
CA ALA A 97 -15.20 7.11 -18.11
C ALA A 97 -15.40 8.34 -17.19
N ASN A 98 -14.33 8.81 -16.53
CA ASN A 98 -14.40 9.97 -15.64
C ASN A 98 -14.25 11.27 -16.45
N THR A 99 -15.37 11.77 -16.96
CA THR A 99 -15.39 13.07 -17.64
C THR A 99 -14.96 14.20 -16.70
N ARG A 100 -14.40 15.27 -17.26
CA ARG A 100 -14.02 16.45 -16.48
C ARG A 100 -15.20 17.02 -15.69
N GLN A 101 -16.38 17.09 -16.31
CA GLN A 101 -17.58 17.59 -15.65
C GLN A 101 -17.97 16.73 -14.43
N TYR A 102 -17.88 15.41 -14.56
CA TYR A 102 -18.15 14.49 -13.44
C TYR A 102 -17.18 14.73 -12.28
N LEU A 103 -15.88 14.80 -12.56
CA LEU A 103 -14.85 15.03 -11.53
C LEU A 103 -15.02 16.39 -10.83
N GLU A 104 -15.34 17.44 -11.58
CA GLU A 104 -15.59 18.77 -11.03
C GLU A 104 -16.81 18.80 -10.11
N ASN A 105 -17.89 18.11 -10.48
CA ASN A 105 -19.08 17.99 -9.64
C ASN A 105 -18.78 17.25 -8.33
N VAL A 106 -18.08 16.12 -8.39
CA VAL A 106 -17.67 15.37 -7.18
C VAL A 106 -16.76 16.22 -6.30
N ARG A 107 -15.78 16.91 -6.91
CA ARG A 107 -14.87 17.81 -6.20
C ARG A 107 -15.63 18.89 -5.44
N GLN A 108 -16.55 19.58 -6.10
CA GLN A 108 -17.37 20.63 -5.48
C GLN A 108 -18.16 20.10 -4.27
N GLN A 109 -18.81 18.95 -4.43
CA GLN A 109 -19.55 18.32 -3.33
C GLN A 109 -18.66 17.99 -2.13
N VAL A 110 -17.45 17.46 -2.38
CA VAL A 110 -16.48 17.16 -1.31
C VAL A 110 -16.08 18.45 -0.59
N PHE A 111 -15.80 19.54 -1.31
CA PHE A 111 -15.46 20.82 -0.68
C PHE A 111 -16.60 21.42 0.14
N GLU A 112 -17.85 21.28 -0.31
CA GLU A 112 -19.02 21.71 0.46
C GLU A 112 -19.16 20.92 1.76
N ASN A 113 -18.98 19.60 1.70
CA ASN A 113 -19.00 18.75 2.89
C ASN A 113 -17.87 19.12 3.86
N LEU A 114 -16.65 19.38 3.36
CA LEU A 114 -15.51 19.77 4.19
C LEU A 114 -15.72 21.12 4.89
N LYS A 115 -16.43 22.08 4.28
CA LYS A 115 -16.77 23.37 4.92
C LYS A 115 -17.64 23.21 6.16
N MET A 116 -18.42 22.12 6.25
CA MET A 116 -19.30 21.85 7.39
C MET A 116 -18.55 21.28 8.60
N LEU A 117 -17.30 20.82 8.40
CA LEU A 117 -16.45 20.38 9.49
C LEU A 117 -15.98 21.61 10.28
N GLN A 118 -16.53 21.81 11.46
CA GLN A 118 -15.91 22.68 12.47
C GLN A 118 -14.60 22.03 12.88
N GLY A 119 -13.49 22.79 12.90
CA GLY A 119 -12.18 22.25 13.24
C GLY A 119 -12.24 21.41 14.51
N ALA A 120 -11.80 20.15 14.45
CA ALA A 120 -11.79 19.30 15.63
C ALA A 120 -10.85 19.92 16.67
N PRO A 121 -11.30 20.10 17.94
CA PRO A 121 -10.38 20.50 19.00
C PRO A 121 -9.25 19.47 19.03
N GLY A 122 -8.01 19.92 18.86
CA GLY A 122 -6.85 19.03 18.82
C GLY A 122 -6.79 18.21 20.11
N VAL A 123 -7.01 16.90 20.02
CA VAL A 123 -6.79 16.00 21.14
C VAL A 123 -5.28 15.86 21.32
N GLN A 124 -4.76 16.34 22.44
CA GLN A 124 -3.33 16.25 22.74
C GLN A 124 -2.91 14.79 22.81
N MET A 125 -1.90 14.43 22.00
CA MET A 125 -1.23 13.13 22.10
C MET A 125 -0.55 13.07 23.47
N HIS A 126 -0.94 12.10 24.31
CA HIS A 126 -0.29 11.84 25.59
C HIS A 126 0.78 10.77 25.40
N ALA A 127 1.92 10.93 26.06
CA ALA A 127 2.91 9.88 26.13
C ALA A 127 2.29 8.66 26.82
N VAL A 128 2.48 7.48 26.24
CA VAL A 128 2.10 6.22 26.88
C VAL A 128 2.93 6.10 28.16
N PRO A 129 2.31 5.86 29.34
CA PRO A 129 3.06 5.60 30.57
C PRO A 129 4.04 4.44 30.37
N HIS A 130 5.21 4.49 31.01
CA HIS A 130 6.15 3.38 30.98
C HIS A 130 5.49 2.10 31.47
N ASP A 131 5.73 0.99 30.79
CA ASP A 131 5.19 -0.32 31.13
C ASP A 131 5.49 -0.66 32.61
N ILE A 132 4.47 -1.17 33.30
CA ILE A 132 4.64 -1.76 34.63
C ILE A 132 5.54 -2.98 34.45
N ALA A 133 6.64 -3.02 35.21
CA ALA A 133 7.71 -4.02 35.21
C ALA A 133 7.40 -5.35 34.48
N VAL A 134 8.20 -5.61 33.45
CA VAL A 134 8.30 -6.82 32.63
C VAL A 134 7.97 -8.09 33.42
N THR A 135 6.80 -8.68 33.17
CA THR A 135 6.57 -10.11 33.42
C THR A 135 7.54 -10.91 32.55
N PRO A 136 8.09 -12.05 33.04
CA PRO A 136 9.14 -12.77 32.34
C PRO A 136 8.73 -13.09 30.90
N ALA A 137 9.68 -12.87 29.99
CA ALA A 137 9.52 -12.84 28.54
C ALA A 137 8.48 -13.84 28.02
N GLU A 138 7.40 -13.34 27.44
CA GLU A 138 6.61 -14.11 26.49
C GLU A 138 7.54 -14.49 25.34
N THR A 139 7.59 -15.79 25.02
CA THR A 139 8.36 -16.32 23.89
C THR A 139 8.09 -15.51 22.63
N ASP A 140 9.15 -15.07 21.96
CA ASP A 140 9.09 -14.23 20.75
C ASP A 140 8.15 -14.87 19.70
N PRO A 141 7.04 -14.21 19.34
CA PRO A 141 6.05 -14.74 18.43
C PRO A 141 6.58 -14.96 16.99
N ASN A 142 7.78 -14.43 16.67
CA ASN A 142 8.45 -14.68 15.39
C ASN A 142 9.34 -15.93 15.38
N VAL A 143 9.52 -16.60 16.52
CA VAL A 143 10.26 -17.87 16.57
C VAL A 143 9.35 -18.98 16.04
N ARG A 144 9.50 -19.33 14.76
CA ARG A 144 8.83 -20.49 14.16
C ARG A 144 9.35 -21.78 14.79
N SER A 145 8.49 -22.50 15.50
CA SER A 145 8.77 -23.87 15.93
C SER A 145 9.01 -24.76 14.71
N SER A 146 10.17 -25.41 14.62
CA SER A 146 10.61 -26.24 13.49
C SER A 146 9.87 -27.59 13.36
N GLY A 147 8.60 -27.66 13.74
CA GLY A 147 7.74 -28.84 13.59
C GLY A 147 6.47 -28.48 12.84
N GLY A 148 6.37 -28.92 11.58
CA GLY A 148 5.24 -28.66 10.70
C GLY A 148 3.96 -29.33 11.20
N SER A 149 3.15 -28.61 11.97
CA SER A 149 1.76 -28.97 12.18
C SER A 149 0.90 -27.72 12.15
N ARG A 150 -0.31 -27.90 11.62
CA ARG A 150 -1.34 -26.88 11.38
C ARG A 150 -1.63 -26.13 12.69
N GLN A 151 -1.28 -24.86 12.78
CA GLN A 151 -1.48 -24.06 13.99
C GLN A 151 -2.86 -23.38 13.99
N HIS A 152 -3.48 -23.24 12.80
CA HIS A 152 -4.78 -22.60 12.68
C HIS A 152 -5.72 -23.34 11.69
N PRO A 153 -7.05 -23.43 11.96
CA PRO A 153 -8.00 -24.14 11.08
C PRO A 153 -8.05 -23.62 9.63
N ALA A 154 -7.64 -22.37 9.41
CA ALA A 154 -7.61 -21.72 8.11
C ALA A 154 -6.29 -21.89 7.33
N GLU A 155 -5.26 -22.51 7.93
CA GLU A 155 -4.00 -22.77 7.22
C GLU A 155 -4.20 -23.95 6.28
N HIS A 156 -4.33 -23.72 4.98
CA HIS A 156 -4.33 -24.80 3.98
C HIS A 156 -2.95 -24.90 3.36
N TYR A 157 -2.09 -25.72 3.94
CA TYR A 157 -0.90 -26.21 3.25
C TYR A 157 -1.21 -27.62 2.74
N ASP A 158 -0.99 -27.86 1.45
CA ASP A 158 -1.02 -29.21 0.90
C ASP A 158 0.16 -29.99 1.49
N SER A 159 -0.16 -31.13 2.11
CA SER A 159 0.85 -32.06 2.62
C SER A 159 1.58 -32.68 1.43
N VAL A 160 2.88 -32.40 1.31
CA VAL A 160 3.78 -33.12 0.39
C VAL A 160 4.02 -34.53 0.92
#